data_AF-A0A9D5H4S6-F1
#
_entry.id   AF-A0A9D5H4S6-F1
#
_cell.length_a   1.000
_cell.length_b   1.000
_cell.length_c   1.000
_cell.angle_alpha   90.00
_cell.angle_beta   90.00
_cell.angle_gamma   90.00
#
_symmetry.space_group_name_H-M   'P 1'
#
loop_
_entity.id
_entity.type
_entity.pdbx_description
1 polymer ?
#
loop_
_entity_poly.entity_id
_entity_poly.type
_entity_poly.pdbx_seq_one_letter_code
_entity_poly.pdbx_strand_id
1 'polypeptide(L)' 'MAKLKQAKEEAERDSAAYRSSLEEEYQRKISKNTGSSGSNVKRLDEETELKIKSLKDATKQIHSEVIGMLIKQITTVRT' A
#
# COMPACT_ATOMS: atom_id res chain seq x y z
N MET A 1 7.79 57.86 3.99
CA MET A 1 6.55 57.14 3.68
C MET A 1 6.67 56.20 2.46
N ALA A 2 7.29 56.62 1.34
CA ALA A 2 7.43 55.78 0.14
C ALA A 2 8.17 54.44 0.37
N LYS A 3 9.30 54.45 1.10
CA LYS A 3 10.06 53.23 1.42
C LYS A 3 9.28 52.22 2.26
N LEU A 4 8.47 52.68 3.21
CA LEU A 4 7.65 51.82 4.06
C LEU A 4 6.50 51.17 3.26
N LYS A 5 5.89 51.93 2.34
CA LYS A 5 4.86 51.43 1.43
C LYS A 5 5.42 50.36 0.48
N GLN A 6 6.59 50.61 -0.11
CA GLN A 6 7.27 49.64 -0.97
C GLN A 6 7.62 48.36 -0.22
N ALA A 7 8.20 48.45 0.98
CA ALA A 7 8.53 47.28 1.80
C ALA A 7 7.29 46.46 2.18
N LYS A 8 6.16 47.12 2.44
CA LYS A 8 4.89 46.44 2.69
C LYS A 8 4.38 45.69 1.46
N GLU A 9 4.39 46.32 0.29
CA GLU A 9 3.95 45.70 -0.97
C GLU A 9 4.83 44.51 -1.37
N GLU A 10 6.14 44.60 -1.10
CA GLU A 10 7.09 43.52 -1.34
C GLU A 10 6.85 42.34 -0.39
N ALA A 11 6.65 42.60 0.92
CA ALA A 11 6.31 41.56 1.89
C ALA A 11 4.96 40.87 1.58
N GLU A 12 3.96 41.63 1.12
CA GLU A 12 2.67 41.08 0.69
C GLU A 12 2.82 40.19 -0.55
N ARG A 13 3.64 40.60 -1.52
CA ARG A 13 3.93 39.81 -2.72
C ARG A 13 4.65 38.51 -2.38
N ASP A 14 5.67 38.57 -1.54
CA ASP A 14 6.44 37.39 -1.13
C ASP A 14 5.59 36.43 -0.30
N SER A 15 4.74 36.95 0.59
CA SER A 15 3.80 36.11 1.35
C SER A 15 2.79 35.43 0.43
N ALA A 16 2.30 36.10 -0.61
CA ALA A 16 1.39 35.50 -1.58
C ALA A 16 2.09 34.42 -2.41
N ALA A 17 3.31 34.69 -2.86
CA ALA A 17 4.14 33.72 -3.60
C ALA A 17 4.45 32.48 -2.76
N TYR A 18 4.82 32.66 -1.50
CA TYR A 18 5.08 31.55 -0.57
C TYR A 18 3.83 30.71 -0.30
N ARG A 19 2.66 31.33 -0.13
CA ARG A 19 1.40 30.59 0.02
C ARG A 19 1.06 29.80 -1.23
N SER A 20 1.27 30.39 -2.42
CA SER A 20 1.02 29.71 -3.69
C SER A 20 1.93 28.50 -3.86
N SER A 21 3.23 28.64 -3.58
CA SER A 21 4.18 27.53 -3.71
C SER A 21 3.89 26.41 -2.70
N LEU A 22 3.50 26.77 -1.47
CA LEU A 22 3.12 25.81 -0.45
C LEU A 22 1.86 25.02 -0.85
N GLU A 23 0.85 25.69 -1.40
CA GLU A 23 -0.37 25.04 -1.88
C GLU A 23 -0.07 24.11 -3.07
N GLU A 24 0.75 24.54 -4.03
CA GLU A 24 1.18 23.69 -5.15
C GLU A 24 1.94 22.44 -4.68
N GLU A 25 2.80 22.57 -3.67
CA GLU A 25 3.51 21.43 -3.08
C GLU A 25 2.53 20.49 -2.36
N TYR A 26 1.56 21.05 -1.63
CA TYR A 26 0.52 20.29 -0.96
C TYR A 26 -0.33 19.49 -1.96
N GLN A 27 -0.79 20.11 -3.03
CA GLN A 27 -1.55 19.44 -4.09
C GLN A 27 -0.72 18.35 -4.78
N ARG A 28 0.58 18.60 -5.02
CA ARG A 28 1.50 17.57 -5.52
C ARG A 28 1.62 16.37 -4.59
N LYS A 29 1.74 16.61 -3.28
CA LYS A 29 1.83 15.54 -2.26
C LYS A 29 0.55 14.71 -2.23
N ILE A 30 -0.62 15.35 -2.26
CA ILE A 30 -1.90 14.65 -2.32
C ILE A 30 -1.96 13.77 -3.56
N SER A 31 -1.72 14.33 -4.75
CA SER A 31 -1.81 13.60 -6.02
C SER A 31 -0.91 12.36 -6.03
N LYS A 32 0.34 12.52 -5.58
CA LYS A 32 1.31 11.41 -5.49
C LYS A 32 0.87 10.33 -4.49
N ASN A 33 0.35 10.72 -3.33
CA ASN A 33 -0.01 9.77 -2.26
C ASN A 33 -1.33 9.03 -2.54
N THR A 34 -2.32 9.72 -3.11
CA THR A 34 -3.63 9.15 -3.45
C THR A 34 -3.53 8.14 -4.58
N GLY A 35 -2.71 8.40 -5.60
CA GLY A 35 -2.49 7.44 -6.70
C GLY A 35 -1.73 6.19 -6.27
N SER A 36 -0.73 6.34 -5.38
CA SER A 36 0.08 5.21 -4.90
C SER A 36 -0.71 4.26 -4.00
N SER A 37 -1.61 4.79 -3.16
CA SER A 37 -2.42 3.97 -2.26
C SER A 37 -3.35 3.01 -3.02
N GLY A 38 -4.05 3.50 -4.06
CA GLY A 38 -4.93 2.66 -4.88
C GLY A 38 -4.18 1.59 -5.67
N SER A 39 -3.02 1.92 -6.25
CA SER A 39 -2.20 0.94 -6.98
C SER A 39 -1.60 -0.12 -6.06
N ASN A 40 -1.20 0.26 -4.84
CA ASN A 40 -0.66 -0.68 -3.87
C ASN A 40 -1.74 -1.65 -3.38
N VAL A 41 -2.95 -1.18 -3.10
CA VAL A 41 -4.07 -2.03 -2.70
C VAL A 41 -4.40 -3.05 -3.80
N LYS A 42 -4.56 -2.62 -5.05
CA LYS A 42 -4.83 -3.54 -6.17
C LYS A 42 -3.76 -4.63 -6.31
N ARG A 43 -2.49 -4.25 -6.26
CA ARG A 43 -1.37 -5.21 -6.32
C ARG A 43 -1.42 -6.21 -5.15
N LEU A 44 -1.70 -5.73 -3.93
CA LEU A 44 -1.80 -6.58 -2.76
C LEU A 44 -2.98 -7.55 -2.84
N ASP A 45 -4.12 -7.11 -3.38
CA ASP A 45 -5.28 -7.97 -3.60
C ASP A 45 -4.96 -9.08 -4.61
N GLU A 46 -4.37 -8.73 -5.75
CA GLU A 46 -3.94 -9.69 -6.77
C GLU A 46 -2.93 -10.71 -6.22
N GLU A 47 -1.89 -10.24 -5.51
CA GLU A 47 -0.89 -11.11 -4.88
C GLU A 47 -1.52 -12.04 -3.84
N THR A 48 -2.50 -11.54 -3.07
CA THR A 48 -3.20 -12.32 -2.04
C THR A 48 -4.06 -13.42 -2.67
N GLU A 49 -4.82 -13.10 -3.71
CA GLU A 49 -5.63 -14.08 -4.44
C GLU A 49 -4.78 -15.18 -5.07
N LEU A 50 -3.67 -14.79 -5.71
CA LEU A 50 -2.71 -15.74 -6.26
C LEU A 50 -2.13 -16.64 -5.16
N LYS A 51 -1.74 -16.07 -4.02
CA LYS A 51 -1.19 -16.84 -2.91
C LYS A 51 -2.20 -17.84 -2.34
N ILE A 52 -3.45 -17.42 -2.16
CA ILE A 52 -4.55 -18.30 -1.71
C ILE A 52 -4.75 -19.44 -2.71
N LYS A 53 -4.77 -19.14 -4.01
CA LYS A 53 -4.93 -20.17 -5.04
C LYS A 53 -3.79 -21.17 -5.01
N SER A 54 -2.54 -20.71 -4.98
CA SER A 54 -1.36 -21.59 -4.87
C SER A 54 -1.39 -22.46 -3.63
N LEU A 55 -1.80 -21.92 -2.46
CA LEU A 55 -1.93 -22.70 -1.24
C LEU A 55 -3.02 -23.77 -1.34
N LYS A 56 -4.17 -23.44 -1.94
CA LYS A 56 -5.26 -24.41 -2.17
C LYS A 56 -4.81 -25.54 -3.10
N ASP A 57 -4.10 -25.21 -4.18
CA ASP A 57 -3.64 -26.21 -5.14
C ASP A 57 -2.56 -27.11 -4.55
N ALA A 58 -1.59 -26.54 -3.83
CA ALA A 58 -0.58 -27.32 -3.10
C ALA A 58 -1.22 -28.24 -2.05
N THR A 59 -2.21 -27.74 -1.30
CA THR A 59 -2.95 -28.56 -0.32
C THR A 59 -3.65 -29.72 -1.00
N LYS A 60 -4.35 -29.50 -2.12
CA LYS A 60 -5.02 -30.56 -2.87
C LYS A 60 -4.05 -31.64 -3.35
N GLN A 61 -2.84 -31.26 -3.77
CA GLN A 61 -1.82 -32.20 -4.24
C GLN A 61 -1.34 -33.16 -3.13
N ILE A 62 -1.16 -32.66 -1.91
CA ILE A 62 -0.62 -33.45 -0.80
C ILE A 62 -1.70 -34.08 0.11
N HIS A 63 -2.96 -33.66 -0.04
CA HIS A 63 -4.05 -34.02 0.87
C HIS A 63 -4.24 -35.53 1.03
N SER A 64 -4.24 -36.28 -0.07
CA SER A 64 -4.43 -37.74 -0.03
C SER A 64 -3.28 -38.47 0.64
N GLU A 65 -2.05 -38.03 0.40
CA GLU A 65 -0.84 -38.58 1.01
C GLU A 65 -0.85 -38.38 2.53
N VAL A 66 -1.15 -37.15 2.98
CA VAL A 66 -1.24 -36.82 4.40
C VAL A 66 -2.33 -37.64 5.09
N ILE A 67 -3.52 -37.77 4.48
CA ILE A 67 -4.58 -38.63 5.01
C ILE A 67 -4.13 -40.08 5.10
N GLY A 68 -3.48 -40.61 4.07
CA GLY A 68 -2.96 -41.98 4.07
C GLY A 68 -1.97 -42.22 5.20
N MET A 69 -1.06 -41.27 5.41
CA MET A 69 -0.09 -41.32 6.51
C MET A 69 -0.78 -41.29 7.88
N LEU A 70 -1.78 -40.42 8.07
CA LEU A 70 -2.54 -40.32 9.31
C LEU A 70 -3.33 -41.61 9.60
N ILE A 71 -4.03 -42.16 8.61
CA ILE A 71 -4.76 -43.43 8.74
C ILE A 71 -3.78 -44.54 9.13
N LYS A 72 -2.67 -44.69 8.40
CA LYS A 72 -1.66 -45.72 8.69
C LYS A 72 -1.15 -45.63 10.12
N GLN A 73 -0.87 -44.43 10.61
CA GLN A 73 -0.41 -44.22 11.98
C GLN A 73 -1.46 -44.66 13.01
N ILE A 74 -2.75 -44.40 12.76
CA ILE A 74 -3.84 -44.74 13.68
C ILE A 74 -4.14 -46.25 13.64
N THR A 75 -4.03 -46.89 12.48
CA THR A 75 -4.36 -48.31 12.31
C THR A 75 -3.20 -49.25 12.67
N THR A 76 -1.98 -48.74 12.82
CA THR A 76 -0.82 -49.57 13.19
C THR A 76 -0.76 -49.75 14.70
N VAL A 77 -1.17 -50.92 15.18
CA VAL A 77 -0.98 -51.31 16.59
C VAL A 77 0.50 -51.66 16.79
N ARG A 78 1.17 -50.96 17.70
CA ARG A 78 2.53 -51.33 18.13
C ARG A 78 2.41 -52.48 19.13
N THR A 79 2.65 -53.69 18.66
CA THR A 79 2.94 -54.88 19.49
C THR A 79 4.43 -55.01 19.74
#